data_AF-A0A2M8A7V0-F1
#
_entry.id   AF-A0A2M8A7V0-F1
#
_cell.length_a   1.000
_cell.length_b   1.000
_cell.length_c   1.000
_cell.angle_alpha   90.00
_cell.angle_beta   90.00
_cell.angle_gamma   90.00
#
_symmetry.space_group_name_H-M   'P 1'
#
loop_
_entity.id
_entity.type
_entity.pdbx_description
1 polymer ?
#
loop_
_entity_poly.entity_id
_entity_poly.type
_entity_poly.pdbx_seq_one_letter_code
_entity_poly.pdbx_strand_id
1 'polypeptide(L)'
;MSKKTTDFMPIFMTKHLLLILFLLGSIGFAQKKPTIKVVADTTQIKIGEQINLTVSVKVDSTRSVSFPELKAFGSFEIIEESPIDTFREKDLFNLIKKYGLTKFDSGSYVIPSFPIIVSNQSYPTDSIAVTVLDVEVDTLKQKMYDIKDIIAVHPKSNFWKYFWWTLCILLVLGSIAFYFWLKYKTKKEAEEELPPYEKAISELQKLDNFSLHEQADYKHYYSKVTDVLKIYYESEVHVDVMECTSDELLEKIELLVDSGQIKLEKGTLIKLQETLKTSDLVKFAKYSNTFEDARSDRDNILQFISLTHETLPEPTEEELMAGEQRRILQAKRRKKRRLMVAAAIIGLILLGTGSTMIAKYGLLSTIDTLFRKTSKLMMDGDWVYSEYGYPPIGIETPEVLKQVKVPIPAGNEKAIVSMTNYAYGNLGNELYVVVNHVNFNPQLEITNDQVSELSAGELKQRFGLEDFQLKSEDLTIDEINGTHKTGNFFKDSVAYQFDVYTFFAKPSLRQIVVVYKKDDRYYPEISNRIFNSIKLLKGE
;
A
#
# COMPACT_ATOMS: atom_id res chain seq x y z
N MET A 1 152.02 -7.32 8.49
CA MET A 1 151.38 -8.50 7.90
C MET A 1 149.90 -8.47 8.31
N SER A 2 149.03 -8.38 7.31
CA SER A 2 147.57 -8.56 7.27
C SER A 2 146.58 -7.74 8.13
N LYS A 3 145.87 -6.87 7.39
CA LYS A 3 144.60 -6.12 7.50
C LYS A 3 143.51 -6.48 8.55
N LYS A 4 142.86 -5.40 9.02
CA LYS A 4 141.48 -5.26 9.53
C LYS A 4 140.41 -5.81 8.57
N THR A 5 139.32 -6.37 9.10
CA THR A 5 137.91 -6.10 8.72
C THR A 5 136.94 -6.61 9.78
N THR A 6 135.98 -5.75 10.14
CA THR A 6 134.80 -5.95 10.97
C THR A 6 133.69 -6.67 10.19
N ASP A 7 132.98 -7.63 10.79
CA ASP A 7 131.69 -8.12 10.25
C ASP A 7 130.60 -8.07 11.33
N PHE A 8 129.62 -7.22 11.06
CA PHE A 8 128.44 -6.92 11.86
C PHE A 8 127.24 -7.56 11.15
N MET A 9 126.83 -8.80 11.49
CA MET A 9 125.50 -9.34 11.16
C MET A 9 125.28 -10.74 11.78
N PRO A 10 124.50 -10.83 12.89
CA PRO A 10 123.41 -11.81 12.89
C PRO A 10 122.14 -11.31 13.61
N ILE A 11 121.92 -9.99 13.66
CA ILE A 11 120.67 -9.40 14.23
C ILE A 11 119.70 -8.98 13.11
N PHE A 12 120.21 -8.76 11.89
CA PHE A 12 119.38 -8.32 10.76
C PHE A 12 118.49 -9.45 10.23
N MET A 13 119.00 -10.69 10.12
CA MET A 13 118.24 -11.82 9.57
C MET A 13 117.07 -12.28 10.45
N THR A 14 117.21 -12.27 11.79
CA THR A 14 116.12 -12.63 12.71
C THR A 14 115.00 -11.58 12.74
N LYS A 15 115.34 -10.29 12.63
CA LYS A 15 114.34 -9.22 12.47
C LYS A 15 113.60 -9.32 11.14
N HIS A 16 114.27 -9.73 10.06
CA HIS A 16 113.65 -9.91 8.74
C HIS A 16 112.78 -11.16 8.70
N LEU A 17 113.17 -12.24 9.38
CA LEU A 17 112.35 -13.45 9.52
C LEU A 17 111.08 -13.19 10.34
N LEU A 18 111.16 -12.42 11.43
CA LEU A 18 109.99 -12.00 12.21
C LEU A 18 109.10 -11.01 11.44
N LEU A 19 109.69 -10.11 10.64
CA LEU A 19 108.93 -9.20 9.77
C LEU A 19 108.20 -9.97 8.66
N ILE A 20 108.85 -10.98 8.06
CA ILE A 20 108.25 -11.87 7.06
C ILE A 20 107.15 -12.73 7.69
N LEU A 21 107.32 -13.23 8.92
CA LEU A 21 106.29 -13.99 9.63
C LEU A 21 105.09 -13.11 10.00
N PHE A 22 105.31 -11.83 10.33
CA PHE A 22 104.26 -10.84 10.57
C PHE A 22 103.54 -10.42 9.28
N LEU A 23 104.27 -10.31 8.16
CA LEU A 23 103.71 -10.06 6.82
C LEU A 23 102.91 -11.25 6.27
N LEU A 24 103.32 -12.50 6.55
CA LEU A 24 102.55 -13.69 6.16
C LEU A 24 101.28 -13.88 7.01
N GLY A 25 101.25 -13.41 8.26
CA GLY A 25 100.05 -13.39 9.09
C GLY A 25 98.97 -12.41 8.63
N SER A 26 99.28 -11.54 7.64
CA SER A 26 98.37 -10.52 7.11
C SER A 26 97.56 -10.98 5.91
N ILE A 27 97.73 -12.22 5.43
CA ILE A 27 96.83 -12.83 4.44
C ILE A 27 95.59 -13.33 5.20
N GLY A 28 94.86 -12.39 5.79
CA GLY A 28 93.50 -12.65 6.25
C GLY A 28 92.66 -13.01 5.04
N PHE A 29 91.90 -14.10 5.15
CA PHE A 29 90.84 -14.42 4.21
C PHE A 29 89.96 -13.19 4.04
N ALA A 30 90.08 -12.51 2.90
CA ALA A 30 89.11 -11.51 2.47
C ALA A 30 87.80 -12.26 2.21
N GLN A 31 87.01 -12.43 3.26
CA GLN A 31 85.64 -12.90 3.16
C GLN A 31 84.91 -11.91 2.24
N LYS A 32 84.50 -12.38 1.06
CA LYS A 32 83.70 -11.58 0.14
C LYS A 32 82.45 -11.17 0.89
N LYS A 33 82.23 -9.86 1.03
CA LYS A 33 81.02 -9.33 1.66
C LYS A 33 79.81 -9.82 0.86
N PRO A 34 78.71 -10.21 1.53
CA PRO A 34 77.50 -10.61 0.83
C PRO A 34 76.98 -9.44 -0.02
N THR A 35 76.62 -9.73 -1.27
CA THR A 35 75.99 -8.73 -2.15
C THR A 35 74.49 -8.96 -2.11
N ILE A 36 73.76 -7.97 -1.58
CA ILE A 36 72.30 -7.98 -1.50
C ILE A 36 71.76 -7.01 -2.54
N LYS A 37 70.77 -7.45 -3.31
CA LYS A 37 70.08 -6.63 -4.30
C LYS A 37 68.57 -6.82 -4.16
N VAL A 38 67.84 -5.72 -4.04
CA VAL A 38 66.38 -5.72 -4.02
C VAL A 38 65.89 -4.98 -5.26
N VAL A 39 64.99 -5.59 -6.02
CA VAL A 39 64.43 -5.02 -7.25
C VAL A 39 62.93 -5.25 -7.29
N ALA A 40 62.17 -4.18 -7.48
CA ALA A 40 60.76 -4.28 -7.85
C ALA A 40 60.63 -4.27 -9.39
N ASP A 41 59.66 -5.00 -9.91
CA ASP A 41 59.32 -5.03 -11.34
C ASP A 41 58.73 -3.70 -11.83
N THR A 42 57.90 -3.07 -11.00
CA THR A 42 57.34 -1.73 -11.24
C THR A 42 57.37 -0.89 -9.97
N THR A 43 57.37 0.43 -10.14
CA THR A 43 57.21 1.42 -9.06
C THR A 43 55.90 2.20 -9.16
N GLN A 44 55.05 1.85 -10.14
CA GLN A 44 53.71 2.39 -10.33
C GLN A 44 52.72 1.26 -10.56
N ILE A 45 51.68 1.21 -9.74
CA ILE A 45 50.59 0.22 -9.80
C ILE A 45 49.24 0.89 -9.59
N LYS A 46 48.14 0.24 -9.99
CA LYS A 46 46.79 0.65 -9.61
C LYS A 46 46.40 0.08 -8.24
N ILE A 47 45.38 0.64 -7.61
CA ILE A 47 44.80 0.09 -6.37
C ILE A 47 44.50 -1.41 -6.56
N GLY A 48 45.05 -2.25 -5.67
CA GLY A 48 44.87 -3.70 -5.70
C GLY A 48 45.71 -4.47 -6.73
N GLU A 49 46.53 -3.79 -7.54
CA GLU A 49 47.47 -4.44 -8.45
C GLU A 49 48.73 -4.94 -7.69
N GLN A 50 49.37 -6.00 -8.19
CA GLN A 50 50.48 -6.68 -7.54
C GLN A 50 51.84 -6.14 -8.03
N ILE A 51 52.76 -5.93 -7.09
CA ILE A 51 54.18 -5.63 -7.32
C ILE A 51 55.00 -6.88 -7.01
N ASN A 52 55.87 -7.28 -7.93
CA ASN A 52 56.77 -8.41 -7.70
C ASN A 52 58.14 -7.91 -7.22
N LEU A 53 58.37 -8.04 -5.91
CA LEU A 53 59.63 -7.70 -5.27
C LEU A 53 60.58 -8.91 -5.30
N THR A 54 61.71 -8.78 -5.97
CA THR A 54 62.76 -9.80 -6.04
C THR A 54 63.93 -9.43 -5.14
N VAL A 55 64.23 -10.27 -4.16
CA VAL A 55 65.38 -10.15 -3.26
C VAL A 55 66.43 -11.19 -3.67
N SER A 56 67.63 -10.73 -4.05
CA SER A 56 68.76 -11.57 -4.45
C SER A 56 69.93 -11.39 -3.49
N VAL A 57 70.45 -12.50 -2.96
CA VAL A 57 71.55 -12.51 -1.98
C VAL A 57 72.67 -13.42 -2.49
N LYS A 58 73.83 -12.84 -2.81
CA LYS A 58 75.04 -13.59 -3.20
C LYS A 58 75.95 -13.82 -1.99
N VAL A 59 76.18 -15.08 -1.63
CA VAL A 59 76.95 -15.52 -0.46
C VAL A 59 77.86 -16.71 -0.76
N ASP A 60 78.99 -16.84 -0.05
CA ASP A 60 79.84 -18.04 -0.12
C ASP A 60 79.11 -19.26 0.49
N SER A 61 79.51 -20.47 0.05
CA SER A 61 78.87 -21.77 0.35
C SER A 61 78.68 -22.14 1.82
N THR A 62 79.36 -21.45 2.75
CA THR A 62 79.36 -21.75 4.18
C THR A 62 78.41 -20.89 5.01
N ARG A 63 77.65 -19.96 4.40
CA ARG A 63 76.83 -18.97 5.12
C ARG A 63 75.33 -19.29 5.06
N SER A 64 74.67 -19.33 6.21
CA SER A 64 73.20 -19.37 6.31
C SER A 64 72.60 -17.97 6.05
N VAL A 65 71.48 -17.92 5.32
CA VAL A 65 70.76 -16.68 4.99
C VAL A 65 69.31 -16.80 5.43
N SER A 66 68.81 -15.81 6.16
CA SER A 66 67.41 -15.69 6.57
C SER A 66 66.78 -14.46 5.91
N PHE A 67 65.66 -14.68 5.23
CA PHE A 67 64.86 -13.66 4.55
C PHE A 67 63.79 -13.09 5.51
N PRO A 68 63.35 -11.84 5.30
CA PRO A 68 62.37 -11.19 6.17
C PRO A 68 61.00 -11.87 6.17
N GLU A 69 60.29 -11.75 7.30
CA GLU A 69 58.90 -12.19 7.51
C GLU A 69 57.87 -11.09 7.16
N LEU A 70 56.58 -11.47 7.12
CA LEU A 70 55.41 -10.68 6.68
C LEU A 70 55.36 -9.21 7.15
N LYS A 71 55.88 -8.90 8.35
CA LYS A 71 55.81 -7.54 8.93
C LYS A 71 56.88 -6.57 8.42
N ALA A 72 57.84 -7.02 7.62
CA ALA A 72 58.99 -6.22 7.20
C ALA A 72 58.68 -5.23 6.06
N PHE A 73 57.55 -5.36 5.37
CA PHE A 73 57.22 -4.58 4.16
C PHE A 73 56.33 -3.35 4.43
N GLY A 74 56.24 -2.91 5.69
CA GLY A 74 55.51 -1.69 6.05
C GLY A 74 54.00 -1.82 5.87
N SER A 75 53.40 -0.91 5.10
CA SER A 75 51.95 -0.85 4.85
C SER A 75 51.48 -1.70 3.66
N PHE A 76 52.37 -2.50 3.06
CA PHE A 76 52.05 -3.39 1.95
C PHE A 76 51.63 -4.78 2.45
N GLU A 77 50.67 -5.39 1.77
CA GLU A 77 50.21 -6.74 2.07
C GLU A 77 50.89 -7.76 1.14
N ILE A 78 51.28 -8.92 1.66
CA ILE A 78 51.85 -10.01 0.86
C ILE A 78 50.71 -10.90 0.37
N ILE A 79 50.53 -10.98 -0.96
CA ILE A 79 49.59 -11.89 -1.61
C ILE A 79 50.26 -13.24 -1.88
N GLU A 80 51.52 -13.22 -2.31
CA GLU A 80 52.24 -14.40 -2.78
C GLU A 80 53.68 -14.41 -2.29
N GLU A 81 54.18 -15.59 -1.91
CA GLU A 81 55.57 -15.79 -1.50
C GLU A 81 56.15 -17.02 -2.22
N SER A 82 57.25 -16.83 -2.96
CA SER A 82 57.90 -17.94 -3.64
C SER A 82 58.82 -18.73 -2.69
N PRO A 83 59.02 -20.04 -2.92
CA PRO A 83 60.13 -20.75 -2.29
C PRO A 83 61.48 -20.11 -2.66
N ILE A 84 62.49 -20.33 -1.82
CA ILE A 84 63.85 -19.82 -2.06
C ILE A 84 64.47 -20.61 -3.22
N ASP A 85 64.83 -19.90 -4.29
CA ASP A 85 65.56 -20.47 -5.41
C ASP A 85 67.07 -20.28 -5.21
N THR A 86 67.87 -21.29 -5.53
CA THR A 86 69.31 -21.32 -5.24
C THR A 86 70.11 -21.68 -6.49
N PHE A 87 70.84 -20.70 -7.02
CA PHE A 87 71.74 -20.90 -8.16
C PHE A 87 73.20 -20.81 -7.72
N ARG A 88 74.03 -21.77 -8.15
CA ARG A 88 75.47 -21.74 -7.89
C ARG A 88 76.20 -21.06 -9.06
N GLU A 89 76.91 -19.97 -8.76
CA GLU A 89 77.73 -19.22 -9.72
C GLU A 89 79.20 -19.30 -9.27
N LYS A 90 79.94 -20.29 -9.80
CA LYS A 90 81.31 -20.63 -9.40
C LYS A 90 81.41 -20.99 -7.90
N ASP A 91 82.04 -20.11 -7.11
CA ASP A 91 82.28 -20.27 -5.66
C ASP A 91 81.19 -19.59 -4.79
N LEU A 92 80.23 -18.90 -5.41
CA LEU A 92 79.16 -18.17 -4.75
C LEU A 92 77.80 -18.83 -5.00
N PHE A 93 76.92 -18.78 -4.01
CA PHE A 93 75.51 -19.12 -4.10
C PHE A 93 74.70 -17.82 -4.23
N ASN A 94 73.78 -17.79 -5.19
CA ASN A 94 72.82 -16.72 -5.38
C ASN A 94 71.44 -17.23 -4.96
N LEU A 95 70.95 -16.73 -3.82
CA LEU A 95 69.64 -17.04 -3.29
C LEU A 95 68.64 -15.99 -3.75
N ILE A 96 67.56 -16.41 -4.38
CA ILE A 96 66.53 -15.53 -4.93
C ILE A 96 65.20 -15.86 -4.26
N LYS A 97 64.51 -14.84 -3.77
CA LYS A 97 63.16 -14.95 -3.23
C LYS A 97 62.28 -13.84 -3.79
N LYS A 98 61.06 -14.20 -4.20
CA LYS A 98 60.08 -13.27 -4.76
C LYS A 98 58.89 -13.11 -3.81
N TYR A 99 58.44 -11.88 -3.67
CA TYR A 99 57.27 -11.51 -2.90
C TYR A 99 56.30 -10.74 -3.81
N GLY A 100 55.04 -11.17 -3.85
CA GLY A 100 53.93 -10.45 -4.45
C GLY A 100 53.31 -9.52 -3.41
N LEU A 101 53.48 -8.21 -3.58
CA LEU A 101 53.00 -7.18 -2.66
C LEU A 101 51.83 -6.41 -3.28
N THR A 102 50.84 -5.99 -2.49
CA THR A 102 49.75 -5.10 -2.95
C THR A 102 49.44 -4.00 -1.94
N LYS A 103 48.69 -2.99 -2.39
CA LYS A 103 48.16 -1.89 -1.59
C LYS A 103 46.76 -1.51 -2.07
N PHE A 104 45.82 -1.42 -1.14
CA PHE A 104 44.40 -1.12 -1.41
C PHE A 104 44.04 0.37 -1.31
N ASP A 105 45.00 1.22 -1.00
CA ASP A 105 44.81 2.67 -0.89
C ASP A 105 45.64 3.38 -1.96
N SER A 106 45.07 4.37 -2.65
CA SER A 106 45.83 5.25 -3.55
C SER A 106 46.79 6.16 -2.76
N GLY A 107 47.86 6.58 -3.41
CA GLY A 107 48.87 7.46 -2.82
C GLY A 107 50.31 7.01 -3.04
N SER A 108 51.25 7.73 -2.44
CA SER A 108 52.68 7.42 -2.52
C SER A 108 53.13 6.71 -1.23
N TYR A 109 53.60 5.48 -1.38
CA TYR A 109 54.04 4.63 -0.28
C TYR A 109 55.50 4.21 -0.48
N VAL A 110 56.17 3.85 0.60
CA VAL A 110 57.55 3.39 0.57
C VAL A 110 57.64 2.02 1.21
N ILE A 111 58.22 1.07 0.48
CA ILE A 111 58.65 -0.22 1.04
C ILE A 111 59.89 0.08 1.89
N PRO A 112 59.81 -0.05 3.22
CA PRO A 112 60.89 0.35 4.12
C PRO A 112 62.11 -0.56 3.93
N SER A 113 63.29 -0.05 4.31
CA SER A 113 64.50 -0.87 4.43
C SER A 113 64.28 -1.97 5.47
N PHE A 114 64.57 -3.21 5.11
CA PHE A 114 64.45 -4.37 5.99
C PHE A 114 65.78 -5.14 6.09
N PRO A 115 66.07 -5.77 7.23
CA PRO A 115 67.31 -6.50 7.42
C PRO A 115 67.28 -7.89 6.78
N ILE A 116 68.36 -8.27 6.12
CA ILE A 116 68.66 -9.66 5.75
C ILE A 116 69.75 -10.17 6.68
N ILE A 117 69.53 -11.33 7.31
CA ILE A 117 70.49 -11.91 8.26
C ILE A 117 71.35 -12.94 7.52
N VAL A 118 72.65 -12.69 7.45
CA VAL A 118 73.65 -13.60 6.86
C VAL A 118 74.63 -14.00 7.95
N SER A 119 74.67 -15.28 8.33
CA SER A 119 75.56 -15.82 9.38
C SER A 119 75.53 -15.00 10.68
N ASN A 120 74.32 -14.68 11.14
CA ASN A 120 74.04 -13.91 12.36
C ASN A 120 74.47 -12.42 12.33
N GLN A 121 74.78 -11.87 11.15
CA GLN A 121 75.02 -10.46 10.93
C GLN A 121 73.89 -9.85 10.06
N SER A 122 73.37 -8.70 10.47
CA SER A 122 72.26 -8.01 9.80
C SER A 122 72.77 -7.04 8.74
N TYR A 123 72.19 -7.11 7.54
CA TYR A 123 72.48 -6.21 6.43
C TYR A 123 71.18 -5.52 5.97
N PRO A 124 71.06 -4.19 6.04
CA PRO A 124 69.86 -3.47 5.59
C PRO A 124 69.74 -3.47 4.07
N THR A 125 68.51 -3.49 3.56
CA THR A 125 68.19 -3.34 2.13
C THR A 125 67.91 -1.89 1.76
N ASP A 126 67.87 -1.59 0.46
CA ASP A 126 67.42 -0.29 -0.03
C ASP A 126 65.89 -0.17 0.07
N SER A 127 65.41 1.01 0.45
CA SER A 127 63.97 1.33 0.43
C SER A 127 63.49 1.65 -0.99
N ILE A 128 62.26 1.27 -1.33
CA ILE A 128 61.69 1.49 -2.67
C ILE A 128 60.42 2.33 -2.56
N ALA A 129 60.37 3.46 -3.27
CA ALA A 129 59.16 4.28 -3.39
C ALA A 129 58.23 3.73 -4.48
N VAL A 130 56.94 3.64 -4.16
CA VAL A 130 55.89 3.09 -5.00
C VAL A 130 54.71 4.06 -5.04
N THR A 131 54.18 4.34 -6.22
CA THR A 131 52.98 5.16 -6.40
C THR A 131 51.80 4.27 -6.77
N VAL A 132 50.72 4.34 -5.98
CA VAL A 132 49.46 3.63 -6.22
C VAL A 132 48.47 4.60 -6.83
N LEU A 133 48.16 4.38 -8.11
CA LEU A 133 47.22 5.16 -8.90
C LEU A 133 45.79 4.69 -8.64
N ASP A 134 44.86 5.63 -8.64
CA ASP A 134 43.44 5.33 -8.59
C ASP A 134 42.97 4.70 -9.92
N VAL A 135 41.87 3.96 -9.88
CA VAL A 135 41.24 3.40 -11.07
C VAL A 135 40.16 4.38 -11.53
N GLU A 136 40.40 5.07 -12.65
CA GLU A 136 39.37 5.91 -13.27
C GLU A 136 38.16 5.05 -13.68
N VAL A 137 37.06 5.19 -12.95
CA VAL A 137 35.76 4.64 -13.32
C VAL A 137 35.14 5.52 -14.41
N ASP A 138 35.03 4.97 -15.61
CA ASP A 138 34.41 5.62 -16.77
C ASP A 138 32.89 5.76 -16.55
N THR A 139 32.49 6.85 -15.90
CA THR A 139 31.08 7.15 -15.56
C THR A 139 30.21 7.42 -16.78
N LEU A 140 30.77 7.49 -18.00
CA LEU A 140 30.01 7.72 -19.23
C LEU A 140 29.33 6.45 -19.77
N LYS A 141 29.73 5.26 -19.31
CA LYS A 141 29.11 3.97 -19.69
C LYS A 141 28.04 3.49 -18.72
N GLN A 142 27.93 4.11 -17.54
CA GLN A 142 26.81 3.89 -16.64
C GLN A 142 25.66 4.81 -17.04
N LYS A 143 24.54 4.23 -17.48
CA LYS A 143 23.27 4.96 -17.55
C LYS A 143 22.96 5.43 -16.13
N MET A 144 23.12 6.73 -15.88
CA MET A 144 22.52 7.36 -14.70
C MET A 144 21.01 7.19 -14.85
N TYR A 145 20.43 6.30 -14.04
CA TYR A 145 18.99 6.28 -13.86
C TYR A 145 18.64 7.52 -13.03
N ASP A 146 17.57 8.22 -13.42
CA ASP A 146 17.04 9.30 -12.59
C ASP A 146 16.85 8.80 -11.15
N ILE A 147 17.13 9.70 -10.20
CA ILE A 147 16.79 9.48 -8.80
C ILE A 147 15.31 9.14 -8.80
N LYS A 148 14.95 7.89 -8.42
CA LYS A 148 13.56 7.46 -8.31
C LYS A 148 12.82 8.54 -7.53
N ASP A 149 11.79 9.12 -8.15
CA ASP A 149 10.95 10.11 -7.51
C ASP A 149 10.53 9.58 -6.14
N ILE A 150 10.52 10.47 -5.13
CA ILE A 150 9.93 10.17 -3.83
C ILE A 150 8.51 9.72 -4.14
N ILE A 151 8.25 8.42 -3.95
CA ILE A 151 6.92 7.85 -4.10
C ILE A 151 6.06 8.66 -3.14
N ALA A 152 5.22 9.53 -3.70
CA ALA A 152 4.27 10.28 -2.92
C ALA A 152 3.39 9.23 -2.24
N VAL A 153 3.63 9.00 -0.95
CA VAL A 153 2.69 8.26 -0.12
C VAL A 153 1.44 9.13 -0.13
N HIS A 154 0.52 8.81 -1.05
CA HIS A 154 -0.76 9.48 -1.12
C HIS A 154 -1.37 9.38 0.28
N PRO A 155 -1.65 10.52 0.94
CA PRO A 155 -2.18 10.49 2.29
C PRO A 155 -3.42 9.59 2.31
N LYS A 156 -3.49 8.73 3.34
CA LYS A 156 -4.60 7.80 3.58
C LYS A 156 -5.89 8.46 3.13
N SER A 157 -6.51 7.84 2.13
CA SER A 157 -7.68 8.31 1.44
C SER A 157 -8.60 9.14 2.34
N ASN A 158 -8.86 10.39 1.93
CA ASN A 158 -9.88 11.29 2.49
C ASN A 158 -11.31 10.72 2.41
N PHE A 159 -11.49 9.39 2.34
CA PHE A 159 -12.76 8.68 2.36
C PHE A 159 -13.65 9.20 3.48
N TRP A 160 -13.14 9.31 4.70
CA TRP A 160 -13.90 9.84 5.83
C TRP A 160 -14.36 11.29 5.59
N LYS A 161 -13.50 12.16 5.04
CA LYS A 161 -13.87 13.56 4.73
C LYS A 161 -15.01 13.63 3.72
N TYR A 162 -14.94 12.85 2.63
CA TYR A 162 -16.00 12.83 1.61
C TYR A 162 -17.26 12.13 2.10
N PHE A 163 -17.13 11.03 2.84
CA PHE A 163 -18.25 10.34 3.49
C PHE A 163 -19.01 11.29 4.43
N TRP A 164 -18.29 12.03 5.28
CA TRP A 164 -18.88 13.05 6.15
C TRP A 164 -19.52 14.19 5.35
N TRP A 165 -18.93 14.63 4.24
CA TRP A 165 -19.53 15.65 3.37
C TRP A 165 -20.83 15.18 2.72
N THR A 166 -20.84 13.96 2.15
CA THR A 166 -22.04 13.35 1.56
C THR A 166 -23.12 13.14 2.62
N LEU A 167 -22.74 12.65 3.81
CA LEU A 167 -23.67 12.48 4.93
C LEU A 167 -24.23 13.83 5.40
N CYS A 168 -23.42 14.87 5.46
CA CYS A 168 -23.84 16.22 5.86
C CYS A 168 -24.85 16.80 4.86
N ILE A 169 -24.58 16.69 3.55
CA ILE A 169 -25.51 17.13 2.50
C ILE A 169 -26.83 16.37 2.59
N LEU A 170 -26.77 15.05 2.80
CA LEU A 170 -27.97 14.23 2.93
C LEU A 170 -28.78 14.59 4.19
N LEU A 171 -28.10 14.90 5.30
CA LEU A 171 -28.73 15.29 6.55
C LEU A 171 -29.39 16.67 6.42
N VAL A 172 -28.77 17.62 5.71
CA VAL A 172 -29.37 18.93 5.39
C VAL A 172 -30.61 18.75 4.52
N LEU A 173 -30.53 17.99 3.42
CA LEU A 173 -31.68 17.71 2.55
C LEU A 173 -32.81 16.98 3.31
N GLY A 174 -32.44 15.99 4.14
CA GLY A 174 -33.37 15.27 5.00
C GLY A 174 -34.05 16.17 6.03
N SER A 175 -33.31 17.11 6.63
CA SER A 175 -33.84 18.07 7.58
C SER A 175 -34.79 19.07 6.92
N ILE A 176 -34.46 19.55 5.72
CA ILE A 176 -35.33 20.42 4.92
C ILE A 176 -36.63 19.68 4.56
N ALA A 177 -36.52 18.46 4.04
CA ALA A 177 -37.67 17.62 3.70
C ALA A 177 -38.54 17.31 4.94
N PHE A 178 -37.92 17.03 6.08
CA PHE A 178 -38.60 16.77 7.34
C PHE A 178 -39.30 18.03 7.88
N TYR A 179 -38.67 19.20 7.80
CA TYR A 179 -39.26 20.48 8.17
C TYR A 179 -40.51 20.79 7.34
N PHE A 180 -40.43 20.64 6.01
CA PHE A 180 -41.59 20.81 5.14
C PHE A 180 -42.67 19.76 5.42
N TRP A 181 -42.29 18.52 5.69
CA TRP A 181 -43.23 17.45 6.03
C TRP A 181 -43.98 17.73 7.33
N LEU A 182 -43.28 18.17 8.38
CA LEU A 182 -43.88 18.61 9.65
C LEU A 182 -44.88 19.75 9.42
N LYS A 183 -44.47 20.80 8.70
CA LYS A 183 -45.34 21.95 8.41
C LYS A 183 -46.61 21.55 7.66
N TYR A 184 -46.50 20.57 6.75
CA TYR A 184 -47.65 20.04 6.01
C TYR A 184 -48.55 19.12 6.86
N LYS A 185 -47.97 18.34 7.78
CA LYS A 185 -48.67 17.42 8.68
C LYS A 185 -49.47 18.17 9.74
N THR A 186 -48.87 19.16 10.39
CA THR A 186 -49.54 19.94 11.45
C THR A 186 -50.73 20.73 10.91
N LYS A 187 -50.66 21.24 9.68
CA LYS A 187 -51.81 21.90 9.04
C LYS A 187 -52.96 20.94 8.72
N LYS A 188 -52.66 19.73 8.22
CA LYS A 188 -53.69 18.77 7.81
C LYS A 188 -54.34 18.03 8.98
N GLU A 189 -53.57 17.60 9.98
CA GLU A 189 -54.10 16.85 11.12
C GLU A 189 -54.98 17.75 12.01
N ALA A 190 -54.60 19.01 12.22
CA ALA A 190 -55.43 19.96 12.97
C ALA A 190 -56.78 20.29 12.29
N GLU A 191 -56.90 20.03 10.98
CA GLU A 191 -58.10 20.28 10.19
C GLU A 191 -58.96 19.00 9.98
N GLU A 192 -58.38 17.82 10.22
CA GLU A 192 -59.03 16.49 10.21
C GLU A 192 -59.55 16.03 11.59
N GLU A 193 -59.08 16.61 12.71
CA GLU A 193 -59.41 16.14 14.06
C GLU A 193 -60.70 16.72 14.68
N LEU A 194 -61.23 17.84 14.16
CA LEU A 194 -62.47 18.42 14.69
C LEU A 194 -63.71 17.61 14.23
N PRO A 195 -64.66 17.29 15.12
CA PRO A 195 -65.97 16.77 14.76
C PRO A 195 -66.65 17.65 13.69
N PRO A 196 -67.47 17.09 12.78
CA PRO A 196 -68.05 17.86 11.68
C PRO A 196 -68.88 19.06 12.14
N TYR A 197 -69.63 18.90 13.24
CA TYR A 197 -70.36 20.00 13.88
C TYR A 197 -69.46 21.14 14.38
N GLU A 198 -68.42 20.83 15.17
CA GLU A 198 -67.49 21.85 15.69
C GLU A 198 -66.72 22.53 14.55
N LYS A 199 -66.36 21.77 13.51
CA LYS A 199 -65.72 22.29 12.31
C LYS A 199 -66.63 23.28 11.58
N ALA A 200 -67.90 22.94 11.40
CA ALA A 200 -68.87 23.81 10.75
C ALA A 200 -69.08 25.12 11.53
N ILE A 201 -69.20 25.06 12.85
CA ILE A 201 -69.30 26.26 13.70
C ILE A 201 -68.05 27.13 13.57
N SER A 202 -66.86 26.55 13.69
CA SER A 202 -65.60 27.28 13.60
C SER A 202 -65.44 27.97 12.23
N GLU A 203 -65.76 27.28 11.13
CA GLU A 203 -65.71 27.87 9.78
C GLU A 203 -66.75 28.99 9.61
N LEU A 204 -67.97 28.81 10.15
CA LEU A 204 -69.01 29.86 10.15
C LEU A 204 -68.64 31.07 11.01
N GLN A 205 -67.89 30.89 12.10
CA GLN A 205 -67.38 31.99 12.93
C GLN A 205 -66.21 32.73 12.28
N LYS A 206 -65.33 32.03 11.54
CA LYS A 206 -64.27 32.67 10.76
C LYS A 206 -64.83 33.64 9.73
N LEU A 207 -66.03 33.35 9.22
CA LEU A 207 -66.74 34.21 8.28
C LEU A 207 -67.16 35.56 8.88
N ASP A 208 -67.30 35.69 10.21
CA ASP A 208 -67.59 36.99 10.87
C ASP A 208 -66.44 38.01 10.70
N ASN A 209 -65.21 37.53 10.47
CA ASN A 209 -64.04 38.39 10.31
C ASN A 209 -63.83 38.85 8.85
N PHE A 210 -64.73 38.49 7.93
CA PHE A 210 -64.63 38.92 6.53
C PHE A 210 -65.11 40.36 6.38
N SER A 211 -64.26 41.21 5.81
CA SER A 211 -64.65 42.56 5.38
C SER A 211 -65.35 42.48 4.02
N LEU A 212 -66.67 42.71 3.99
CA LEU A 212 -67.48 42.68 2.77
C LEU A 212 -67.64 44.11 2.20
N HIS A 213 -66.91 44.42 1.14
CA HIS A 213 -66.92 45.76 0.53
C HIS A 213 -67.36 45.74 -0.93
N GLU A 214 -66.86 44.77 -1.69
CA GLU A 214 -67.16 44.62 -3.11
C GLU A 214 -68.08 43.43 -3.36
N GLN A 215 -68.80 43.42 -4.50
CA GLN A 215 -69.65 42.29 -4.89
C GLN A 215 -68.89 40.96 -4.93
N ALA A 216 -67.59 40.98 -5.24
CA ALA A 216 -66.74 39.80 -5.23
C ALA A 216 -66.60 39.19 -3.83
N ASP A 217 -66.55 40.03 -2.79
CA ASP A 217 -66.46 39.60 -1.39
C ASP A 217 -67.75 38.91 -0.95
N TYR A 218 -68.91 39.48 -1.28
CA TYR A 218 -70.21 38.87 -1.02
C TYR A 218 -70.36 37.52 -1.73
N LYS A 219 -69.95 37.43 -3.00
CA LYS A 219 -69.95 36.15 -3.74
C LYS A 219 -69.08 35.09 -3.05
N HIS A 220 -67.86 35.46 -2.65
CA HIS A 220 -66.96 34.54 -1.97
C HIS A 220 -67.51 34.11 -0.59
N TYR A 221 -68.10 35.05 0.16
CA TYR A 221 -68.75 34.80 1.43
C TYR A 221 -69.88 33.77 1.31
N TYR A 222 -70.84 34.00 0.40
CA TYR A 222 -71.97 33.09 0.20
C TYR A 222 -71.54 31.72 -0.35
N SER A 223 -70.51 31.66 -1.19
CA SER A 223 -69.89 30.39 -1.59
C SER A 223 -69.37 29.62 -0.37
N LYS A 224 -68.61 30.28 0.52
CA LYS A 224 -68.10 29.65 1.74
C LYS A 224 -69.19 29.21 2.70
N VAL A 225 -70.22 30.03 2.89
CA VAL A 225 -71.38 29.69 3.73
C VAL A 225 -72.08 28.42 3.21
N THR A 226 -72.33 28.33 1.90
CA THR A 226 -72.94 27.11 1.30
C THR A 226 -72.01 25.91 1.34
N ASP A 227 -70.71 26.11 1.14
CA ASP A 227 -69.73 25.03 1.22
C ASP A 227 -69.69 24.43 2.63
N VAL A 228 -69.74 25.25 3.68
CA VAL A 228 -69.75 24.77 5.06
C VAL A 228 -71.00 23.92 5.35
N LEU A 229 -72.17 24.37 4.89
CA LEU A 229 -73.41 23.59 5.02
C LEU A 229 -73.30 22.23 4.31
N LYS A 230 -72.81 22.22 3.05
CA LYS A 230 -72.63 21.00 2.28
C LYS A 230 -71.63 20.04 2.94
N ILE A 231 -70.48 20.54 3.38
CA ILE A 231 -69.44 19.76 4.06
C ILE A 231 -69.98 19.16 5.36
N TYR A 232 -70.73 19.95 6.15
CA TYR A 232 -71.37 19.46 7.37
C TYR A 232 -72.34 18.32 7.07
N TYR A 233 -73.25 18.54 6.13
CA TYR A 233 -74.29 17.58 5.80
C TYR A 233 -73.73 16.29 5.18
N GLU A 234 -72.75 16.40 4.29
CA GLU A 234 -72.02 15.26 3.69
C GLU A 234 -71.25 14.46 4.75
N SER A 235 -70.67 15.13 5.75
CA SER A 235 -69.91 14.48 6.83
C SER A 235 -70.80 13.77 7.85
N GLU A 236 -71.96 14.32 8.17
CA GLU A 236 -72.91 13.73 9.14
C GLU A 236 -73.76 12.63 8.51
N VAL A 237 -74.28 12.87 7.30
CA VAL A 237 -75.27 11.99 6.65
C VAL A 237 -74.64 11.04 5.63
N HIS A 238 -73.34 11.17 5.34
CA HIS A 238 -72.59 10.30 4.42
C HIS A 238 -73.19 10.21 3.01
N VAL A 239 -73.86 11.27 2.56
CA VAL A 239 -74.40 11.41 1.19
C VAL A 239 -73.54 12.39 0.42
N ASP A 240 -73.15 12.03 -0.80
CA ASP A 240 -72.40 12.93 -1.69
C ASP A 240 -73.27 14.15 -2.04
N VAL A 241 -72.87 15.32 -1.54
CA VAL A 241 -73.64 16.58 -1.59
C VAL A 241 -72.80 17.73 -2.12
N MET A 242 -71.47 17.62 -2.12
CA MET A 242 -70.60 18.67 -2.65
C MET A 242 -70.91 19.00 -4.12
N GLU A 243 -71.25 17.99 -4.93
CA GLU A 243 -71.60 18.13 -6.35
C GLU A 243 -73.06 18.53 -6.61
N CYS A 244 -73.91 18.58 -5.58
CA CYS A 244 -75.34 18.91 -5.75
C CYS A 244 -75.57 20.41 -5.96
N THR A 245 -76.61 20.75 -6.71
CA THR A 245 -77.14 22.12 -6.74
C THR A 245 -77.86 22.46 -5.43
N SER A 246 -78.14 23.74 -5.18
CA SER A 246 -78.87 24.16 -3.97
C SER A 246 -80.27 23.55 -3.89
N ASP A 247 -80.94 23.39 -5.04
CA ASP A 247 -82.28 22.78 -5.13
C ASP A 247 -82.22 21.27 -4.85
N GLU A 248 -81.24 20.56 -5.41
CA GLU A 248 -81.02 19.13 -5.14
C GLU A 248 -80.62 18.86 -3.68
N LEU A 249 -79.82 19.76 -3.07
CA LEU A 249 -79.48 19.70 -1.65
C LEU A 249 -80.75 19.83 -0.80
N LEU A 250 -81.63 20.78 -1.15
CA LEU A 250 -82.88 20.99 -0.42
C LEU A 250 -83.81 19.77 -0.54
N GLU A 251 -83.97 19.21 -1.75
CA GLU A 251 -84.76 17.99 -1.97
C GLU A 251 -84.24 16.82 -1.12
N LYS A 252 -82.91 16.63 -1.06
CA LYS A 252 -82.30 15.60 -0.20
C LYS A 252 -82.59 15.84 1.28
N ILE A 253 -82.56 17.09 1.75
CA ILE A 253 -82.88 17.43 3.15
C ILE A 253 -84.37 17.15 3.44
N GLU A 254 -85.26 17.53 2.53
CA GLU A 254 -86.71 17.30 2.64
C GLU A 254 -87.03 15.81 2.74
N LEU A 255 -86.41 14.97 1.90
CA LEU A 255 -86.59 13.51 1.95
C LEU A 255 -86.17 12.90 3.29
N LEU A 256 -85.14 13.44 3.95
CA LEU A 256 -84.72 12.95 5.27
C LEU A 256 -85.63 13.40 6.40
N VAL A 257 -86.18 14.60 6.29
CA VAL A 257 -87.22 15.09 7.22
C VAL A 257 -88.48 14.25 7.07
N ASP A 258 -88.91 13.97 5.84
CA ASP A 258 -90.10 13.15 5.53
C ASP A 258 -89.94 11.68 5.95
N SER A 259 -88.73 11.12 5.84
CA SER A 259 -88.41 9.77 6.33
C SER A 259 -88.27 9.68 7.87
N GLY A 260 -88.36 10.81 8.57
CA GLY A 260 -88.31 10.87 10.04
C GLY A 260 -86.91 10.71 10.64
N GLN A 261 -85.86 10.76 9.82
CA GLN A 261 -84.47 10.66 10.27
C GLN A 261 -83.96 11.95 10.92
N ILE A 262 -84.53 13.10 10.55
CA ILE A 262 -84.22 14.41 11.13
C ILE A 262 -85.52 15.09 11.56
N LYS A 263 -85.59 15.57 12.80
CA LYS A 263 -86.77 16.29 13.33
C LYS A 263 -86.56 17.80 13.19
N LEU A 264 -87.06 18.38 12.11
CA LEU A 264 -86.99 19.82 11.87
C LEU A 264 -88.37 20.46 11.85
N GLU A 265 -88.46 21.67 12.42
CA GLU A 265 -89.65 22.50 12.28
C GLU A 265 -89.77 23.02 10.84
N LYS A 266 -90.99 23.02 10.29
CA LYS A 266 -91.27 23.52 8.93
C LYS A 266 -90.77 24.96 8.71
N GLY A 267 -90.80 25.79 9.75
CA GLY A 267 -90.29 27.17 9.68
C GLY A 267 -88.78 27.26 9.44
N THR A 268 -87.98 26.33 9.98
CA THR A 268 -86.52 26.29 9.79
C THR A 268 -86.16 25.86 8.36
N LEU A 269 -86.91 24.92 7.79
CA LEU A 269 -86.72 24.49 6.41
C LEU A 269 -87.02 25.62 5.41
N ILE A 270 -88.08 26.40 5.63
CA ILE A 270 -88.43 27.57 4.81
C ILE A 270 -87.31 28.61 4.85
N LYS A 271 -86.77 28.92 6.03
CA LYS A 271 -85.64 29.85 6.18
C LYS A 271 -84.38 29.35 5.48
N LEU A 272 -84.11 28.05 5.52
CA LEU A 272 -82.98 27.47 4.79
C LEU A 272 -83.15 27.63 3.28
N GLN A 273 -84.34 27.33 2.77
CA GLN A 273 -84.68 27.50 1.35
C GLN A 273 -84.51 28.96 0.90
N GLU A 274 -85.00 29.91 1.69
CA GLU A 274 -84.82 31.35 1.44
C GLU A 274 -83.34 31.73 1.42
N THR A 275 -82.57 31.25 2.39
CA THR A 275 -81.12 31.52 2.50
C THR A 275 -80.33 30.97 1.32
N LEU A 276 -80.62 29.73 0.89
CA LEU A 276 -79.98 29.09 -0.27
C LEU A 276 -80.32 29.83 -1.57
N LYS A 277 -81.56 30.25 -1.73
CA LYS A 277 -82.01 31.04 -2.89
C LYS A 277 -81.33 32.42 -2.94
N THR A 278 -81.23 33.11 -1.80
CA THR A 278 -80.49 34.37 -1.69
C THR A 278 -79.03 34.17 -2.03
N SER A 279 -78.39 33.10 -1.54
CA SER A 279 -77.01 32.75 -1.87
C SER A 279 -76.81 32.60 -3.39
N ASP A 280 -77.69 31.88 -4.08
CA ASP A 280 -77.59 31.70 -5.54
C ASP A 280 -77.79 33.00 -6.32
N LEU A 281 -78.72 33.86 -5.88
CA LEU A 281 -78.91 35.20 -6.47
C LEU A 281 -77.67 36.08 -6.30
N VAL A 282 -76.99 36.02 -5.16
CA VAL A 282 -75.74 36.78 -4.94
C VAL A 282 -74.58 36.21 -5.77
N LYS A 283 -74.44 34.87 -5.85
CA LYS A 283 -73.38 34.18 -6.58
C LYS A 283 -73.46 34.36 -8.10
N PHE A 284 -74.68 34.40 -8.65
CA PHE A 284 -74.91 34.34 -10.11
C PHE A 284 -75.65 35.56 -10.68
N ALA A 285 -76.55 36.21 -9.94
CA ALA A 285 -77.38 37.31 -10.43
C ALA A 285 -76.92 38.72 -9.98
N LYS A 286 -75.77 38.82 -9.30
CA LYS A 286 -75.22 40.08 -8.74
C LYS A 286 -76.24 40.85 -7.88
N TYR A 287 -77.06 40.12 -7.13
CA TYR A 287 -77.97 40.71 -6.16
C TYR A 287 -77.18 41.46 -5.07
N SER A 288 -77.65 42.65 -4.70
CA SER A 288 -77.00 43.53 -3.73
C SER A 288 -77.57 43.27 -2.33
N ASN A 289 -76.73 42.80 -1.42
CA ASN A 289 -77.10 42.54 -0.03
C ASN A 289 -76.41 43.53 0.90
N THR A 290 -77.03 43.81 2.04
CA THR A 290 -76.34 44.50 3.13
C THR A 290 -75.50 43.52 3.94
N PHE A 291 -74.52 44.03 4.68
CA PHE A 291 -73.74 43.21 5.62
C PHE A 291 -74.63 42.53 6.67
N GLU A 292 -75.72 43.18 7.10
CA GLU A 292 -76.66 42.62 8.07
C GLU A 292 -77.46 41.45 7.48
N ASP A 293 -77.86 41.53 6.21
CA ASP A 293 -78.56 40.44 5.52
C ASP A 293 -77.65 39.21 5.40
N ALA A 294 -76.37 39.41 5.01
CA ALA A 294 -75.39 38.33 4.91
C ALA A 294 -75.11 37.64 6.25
N ARG A 295 -75.09 38.41 7.34
CA ARG A 295 -74.93 37.88 8.70
C ARG A 295 -76.16 37.10 9.15
N SER A 296 -77.36 37.63 8.88
CA SER A 296 -78.62 36.94 9.17
C SER A 296 -78.74 35.61 8.44
N ASP A 297 -78.35 35.56 7.16
CA ASP A 297 -78.33 34.35 6.34
C ASP A 297 -77.35 33.29 6.89
N ARG A 298 -76.17 33.72 7.34
CA ARG A 298 -75.21 32.85 8.03
C ARG A 298 -75.82 32.29 9.31
N ASP A 299 -76.45 33.13 10.13
CA ASP A 299 -77.07 32.74 11.39
C ASP A 299 -78.21 31.73 11.18
N ASN A 300 -78.98 31.87 10.09
CA ASN A 300 -79.99 30.88 9.68
C ASN A 300 -79.37 29.50 9.41
N ILE A 301 -78.23 29.45 8.71
CA ILE A 301 -77.49 28.20 8.43
C ILE A 301 -76.88 27.62 9.71
N LEU A 302 -76.33 28.46 10.59
CA LEU A 302 -75.82 28.03 11.89
C LEU A 302 -76.92 27.40 12.76
N GLN A 303 -78.11 28.02 12.76
CA GLN A 303 -79.29 27.51 13.47
C GLN A 303 -79.72 26.15 12.90
N PHE A 304 -79.75 26.00 11.57
CA PHE A 304 -80.07 24.73 10.91
C PHE A 304 -79.07 23.62 11.26
N ILE A 305 -77.76 23.92 11.24
CA ILE A 305 -76.70 22.97 11.59
C ILE A 305 -76.84 22.51 13.05
N SER A 306 -77.11 23.44 13.97
CA SER A 306 -77.28 23.14 15.39
C SER A 306 -78.50 22.26 15.67
N LEU A 307 -79.65 22.59 15.07
CA LEU A 307 -80.87 21.80 15.22
C LEU A 307 -80.74 20.40 14.60
N THR A 308 -80.06 20.31 13.46
CA THR A 308 -79.81 19.02 12.80
C THR A 308 -78.87 18.17 13.65
N HIS A 309 -77.81 18.74 14.23
CA HIS A 309 -76.87 18.00 15.08
C HIS A 309 -77.55 17.39 16.32
N GLU A 310 -78.47 18.13 16.95
CA GLU A 310 -79.21 17.66 18.13
C GLU A 310 -80.25 16.56 17.81
N THR A 311 -80.65 16.42 16.54
CA THR A 311 -81.78 15.57 16.14
C THR A 311 -81.38 14.34 15.33
N LEU A 312 -80.11 14.23 14.92
CA LEU A 312 -79.57 13.06 14.24
C LEU A 312 -79.45 11.86 15.21
N PRO A 313 -79.82 10.63 14.79
CA PRO A 313 -79.63 9.43 15.60
C PRO A 313 -78.14 9.06 15.73
N GLU A 314 -77.76 8.41 16.85
CA GLU A 314 -76.41 7.90 17.03
C GLU A 314 -76.04 6.89 15.91
N PRO A 315 -74.78 6.88 15.43
CA PRO A 315 -74.34 6.02 14.35
C PRO A 315 -74.53 4.53 14.67
N THR A 316 -74.90 3.73 13.67
CA THR A 316 -75.21 2.30 13.86
C THR A 316 -73.92 1.50 14.13
N GLU A 317 -74.00 0.40 14.91
CA GLU A 317 -72.82 -0.45 15.22
C GLU A 317 -72.05 -0.91 13.97
N GLU A 318 -72.75 -1.18 12.86
CA GLU A 318 -72.12 -1.57 11.59
C GLU A 318 -71.25 -0.46 10.98
N GLU A 319 -71.66 0.80 11.11
CA GLU A 319 -70.95 1.97 10.57
C GLU A 319 -69.70 2.27 11.39
N LEU A 320 -69.80 2.16 12.73
CA LEU A 320 -68.66 2.28 13.64
C LEU A 320 -67.58 1.24 13.33
N MET A 321 -67.97 -0.02 13.15
CA MET A 321 -67.05 -1.12 12.82
C MET A 321 -66.40 -0.93 11.45
N ALA A 322 -67.16 -0.47 10.44
CA ALA A 322 -66.61 -0.13 9.14
C ALA A 322 -65.60 1.03 9.21
N GLY A 323 -65.84 2.04 10.04
CA GLY A 323 -64.93 3.15 10.31
C GLY A 323 -63.61 2.69 10.94
N GLU A 324 -63.67 1.82 11.96
CA GLU A 324 -62.48 1.27 12.61
C GLU A 324 -61.63 0.42 11.65
N GLN A 325 -62.27 -0.44 10.84
CA GLN A 325 -61.57 -1.23 9.83
C GLN A 325 -60.84 -0.35 8.81
N ARG A 326 -61.48 0.74 8.35
CA ARG A 326 -60.85 1.73 7.47
C ARG A 326 -59.63 2.38 8.14
N ARG A 327 -59.73 2.78 9.41
CA ARG A 327 -58.60 3.35 10.19
C ARG A 327 -57.43 2.37 10.31
N ILE A 328 -57.69 1.11 10.64
CA ILE A 328 -56.65 0.07 10.73
C ILE A 328 -55.98 -0.16 9.36
N LEU A 329 -56.76 -0.23 8.28
CA LEU A 329 -56.23 -0.38 6.92
C LEU A 329 -55.34 0.80 6.53
N GLN A 330 -55.77 2.03 6.84
CA GLN A 330 -54.98 3.24 6.62
C GLN A 330 -53.69 3.24 7.44
N ALA A 331 -53.72 2.83 8.71
CA ALA A 331 -52.53 2.70 9.54
C ALA A 331 -51.52 1.69 8.97
N LYS A 332 -52.00 0.52 8.49
CA LYS A 332 -51.17 -0.49 7.80
C LYS A 332 -50.55 0.08 6.52
N ARG A 333 -51.34 0.78 5.69
CA ARG A 333 -50.84 1.45 4.47
C ARG A 333 -49.79 2.52 4.79
N ARG A 334 -50.01 3.34 5.84
CA ARG A 334 -49.06 4.34 6.34
C ARG A 334 -47.73 3.69 6.77
N LYS A 335 -47.78 2.57 7.52
CA LYS A 335 -46.58 1.82 7.94
C LYS A 335 -45.80 1.26 6.75
N LYS A 336 -46.48 0.62 5.79
CA LYS A 336 -45.86 0.10 4.56
C LYS A 336 -45.22 1.22 3.74
N ARG A 337 -45.89 2.37 3.59
CA ARG A 337 -45.35 3.54 2.88
C ARG A 337 -44.09 4.08 3.55
N ARG A 338 -44.07 4.18 4.89
CA ARG A 338 -42.87 4.61 5.64
C ARG A 338 -41.69 3.65 5.42
N LEU A 339 -41.94 2.35 5.44
CA LEU A 339 -40.91 1.33 5.16
C LEU A 339 -40.37 1.44 3.73
N MET A 340 -41.24 1.64 2.72
CA MET A 340 -40.80 1.83 1.33
C MET A 340 -39.97 3.10 1.15
N VAL A 341 -40.38 4.21 1.78
CA VAL A 341 -39.60 5.46 1.75
C VAL A 341 -38.24 5.28 2.44
N ALA A 342 -38.20 4.62 3.60
CA ALA A 342 -36.94 4.31 4.28
C ALA A 342 -36.02 3.44 3.41
N ALA A 343 -36.56 2.40 2.76
CA ALA A 343 -35.81 1.56 1.83
C ALA A 343 -35.28 2.34 0.62
N ALA A 344 -36.09 3.26 0.07
CA ALA A 344 -35.67 4.12 -1.03
C ALA A 344 -34.53 5.07 -0.62
N ILE A 345 -34.60 5.65 0.59
CA ILE A 345 -33.53 6.50 1.13
C ILE A 345 -32.24 5.69 1.29
N ILE A 346 -32.32 4.50 1.89
CA ILE A 346 -31.15 3.61 2.05
C ILE A 346 -30.56 3.26 0.68
N GLY A 347 -31.40 2.92 -0.30
CA GLY A 347 -30.96 2.64 -1.67
C GLY A 347 -30.24 3.82 -2.31
N LEU A 348 -30.73 5.05 -2.10
CA LEU A 348 -30.12 6.27 -2.64
C LEU A 348 -28.77 6.58 -1.98
N ILE A 349 -28.64 6.34 -0.67
CA ILE A 349 -27.36 6.46 0.05
C ILE A 349 -26.34 5.44 -0.48
N LEU A 350 -26.75 4.19 -0.67
CA LEU A 350 -25.88 3.13 -1.21
C LEU A 350 -25.43 3.44 -2.64
N LEU A 351 -26.34 3.95 -3.48
CA LEU A 351 -25.99 4.38 -4.84
C LEU A 351 -25.02 5.56 -4.83
N GLY A 352 -25.27 6.58 -3.99
CA GLY A 352 -24.39 7.74 -3.87
C GLY A 352 -22.98 7.36 -3.42
N THR A 353 -22.87 6.60 -2.32
CA THR A 353 -21.59 6.11 -1.81
C THR A 353 -20.86 5.22 -2.81
N GLY A 354 -21.55 4.28 -3.46
CA GLY A 354 -21.00 3.45 -4.54
C GLY A 354 -20.47 4.29 -5.70
N SER A 355 -21.23 5.29 -6.14
CA SER A 355 -20.83 6.19 -7.24
C SER A 355 -19.56 6.98 -6.90
N THR A 356 -19.44 7.47 -5.66
CA THR A 356 -18.23 8.18 -5.22
C THR A 356 -17.00 7.26 -5.15
N MET A 357 -17.15 6.01 -4.73
CA MET A 357 -16.05 5.04 -4.76
C MET A 357 -15.61 4.73 -6.19
N ILE A 358 -16.57 4.50 -7.10
CA ILE A 358 -16.28 4.23 -8.51
C ILE A 358 -15.55 5.41 -9.15
N ALA A 359 -15.98 6.65 -8.90
CA ALA A 359 -15.34 7.84 -9.45
C ALA A 359 -13.88 8.01 -8.98
N LYS A 360 -13.57 7.61 -7.74
CA LYS A 360 -12.24 7.79 -7.15
C LYS A 360 -11.28 6.64 -7.46
N TYR A 361 -11.74 5.41 -7.31
CA TYR A 361 -10.89 4.21 -7.38
C TYR A 361 -11.05 3.45 -8.70
N GLY A 362 -12.03 3.81 -9.51
CA GLY A 362 -12.44 3.04 -10.68
C GLY A 362 -13.38 1.90 -10.31
N LEU A 363 -14.13 1.42 -11.31
CA LEU A 363 -15.16 0.40 -11.16
C LEU A 363 -14.59 -0.92 -10.61
N LEU A 364 -13.55 -1.44 -11.27
CA LEU A 364 -12.96 -2.75 -10.93
C LEU A 364 -12.38 -2.75 -9.51
N SER A 365 -11.62 -1.71 -9.16
CA SER A 365 -11.02 -1.56 -7.82
C SER A 365 -12.10 -1.47 -6.72
N THR A 366 -13.23 -0.83 -7.01
CA THR A 366 -14.37 -0.73 -6.07
C THR A 366 -15.02 -2.08 -5.85
N ILE A 367 -15.28 -2.84 -6.94
CA ILE A 367 -15.81 -4.20 -6.88
C ILE A 367 -14.87 -5.10 -6.06
N ASP A 368 -13.57 -5.08 -6.35
CA ASP A 368 -12.57 -5.88 -5.64
C ASP A 368 -12.52 -5.55 -4.13
N THR A 369 -12.74 -4.28 -3.77
CA THR A 369 -12.81 -3.84 -2.35
C THR A 369 -14.06 -4.37 -1.68
N LEU A 370 -15.22 -4.26 -2.35
CA LEU A 370 -16.51 -4.69 -1.81
C LEU A 370 -16.54 -6.21 -1.58
N PHE A 371 -16.00 -6.98 -2.51
CA PHE A 371 -15.88 -8.43 -2.42
C PHE A 371 -14.65 -8.92 -1.64
N ARG A 372 -13.87 -8.00 -1.05
CA ARG A 372 -12.68 -8.32 -0.25
C ARG A 372 -11.72 -9.29 -0.96
N LYS A 373 -11.38 -8.97 -2.21
CA LYS A 373 -10.45 -9.78 -3.00
C LYS A 373 -9.10 -9.90 -2.29
N THR A 374 -8.61 -11.12 -2.11
CA THR A 374 -7.38 -11.44 -1.37
C THR A 374 -6.15 -10.70 -1.90
N SER A 375 -5.93 -10.69 -3.21
CA SER A 375 -4.82 -10.01 -3.87
C SER A 375 -4.78 -8.50 -3.61
N LYS A 376 -5.96 -7.86 -3.60
CA LYS A 376 -6.09 -6.45 -3.25
C LYS A 376 -5.79 -6.19 -1.77
N LEU A 377 -6.31 -7.03 -0.88
CA LEU A 377 -6.03 -6.92 0.56
C LEU A 377 -4.54 -7.07 0.87
N MET A 378 -3.84 -7.96 0.17
CA MET A 378 -2.39 -8.10 0.28
C MET A 378 -1.68 -6.84 -0.22
N MET A 379 -2.09 -6.26 -1.35
CA MET A 379 -1.47 -5.06 -1.90
C MET A 379 -1.63 -3.85 -0.98
N ASP A 380 -2.86 -3.62 -0.48
CA ASP A 380 -3.22 -2.47 0.37
C ASP A 380 -2.80 -2.65 1.85
N GLY A 381 -2.43 -3.87 2.24
CA GLY A 381 -2.08 -4.23 3.62
C GLY A 381 -0.71 -3.72 4.08
N ASP A 382 -0.47 -3.82 5.38
CA ASP A 382 0.84 -3.53 5.98
C ASP A 382 1.80 -4.70 5.69
N TRP A 383 2.99 -4.38 5.18
CA TRP A 383 4.02 -5.36 4.86
C TRP A 383 5.15 -5.30 5.88
N VAL A 384 5.80 -6.44 6.09
CA VAL A 384 6.89 -6.57 7.05
C VAL A 384 8.20 -6.74 6.30
N TYR A 385 9.16 -5.85 6.57
CA TYR A 385 10.54 -6.04 6.16
C TYR A 385 11.23 -7.03 7.10
N SER A 386 11.91 -8.04 6.55
CA SER A 386 12.63 -9.04 7.33
C SER A 386 13.84 -9.57 6.58
N GLU A 387 14.85 -9.98 7.33
CA GLU A 387 16.12 -10.49 6.81
C GLU A 387 16.22 -12.00 7.02
N TYR A 388 16.66 -12.72 6.00
CA TYR A 388 16.68 -14.19 5.99
C TYR A 388 18.02 -14.75 5.51
N GLY A 389 18.48 -15.81 6.18
CA GLY A 389 19.69 -16.55 5.81
C GLY A 389 21.01 -15.83 6.15
N TYR A 390 22.13 -16.41 5.74
CA TYR A 390 23.47 -15.84 5.93
C TYR A 390 24.39 -16.16 4.75
N PRO A 391 24.82 -15.19 3.92
CA PRO A 391 24.61 -13.75 4.08
C PRO A 391 23.13 -13.34 3.96
N PRO A 392 22.68 -12.31 4.70
CA PRO A 392 21.26 -11.99 4.79
C PRO A 392 20.70 -11.43 3.48
N ILE A 393 19.45 -11.81 3.18
CA ILE A 393 18.60 -11.19 2.18
C ILE A 393 17.45 -10.51 2.90
N GLY A 394 17.37 -9.19 2.79
CA GLY A 394 16.25 -8.41 3.29
C GLY A 394 15.18 -8.26 2.21
N ILE A 395 13.92 -8.57 2.55
CA ILE A 395 12.77 -8.38 1.66
C ILE A 395 11.54 -7.93 2.46
N GLU A 396 10.63 -7.22 1.80
CA GLU A 396 9.28 -6.97 2.31
C GLU A 396 8.31 -8.04 1.80
N THR A 397 7.52 -8.60 2.71
CA THR A 397 6.45 -9.55 2.40
C THR A 397 5.18 -9.25 3.19
N PRO A 398 4.00 -9.73 2.74
CA PRO A 398 2.74 -9.51 3.47
C PRO A 398 2.77 -10.05 4.91
N GLU A 399 3.45 -11.17 5.12
CA GLU A 399 3.74 -11.72 6.44
C GLU A 399 5.17 -12.24 6.48
N VAL A 400 5.70 -12.43 7.70
CA VAL A 400 7.05 -12.98 7.91
C VAL A 400 7.15 -14.40 7.34
N LEU A 401 8.20 -14.65 6.55
CA LEU A 401 8.49 -15.96 5.98
C LEU A 401 8.85 -16.95 7.09
N LYS A 402 8.31 -18.17 6.98
CA LYS A 402 8.57 -19.24 7.95
C LYS A 402 9.57 -20.22 7.36
N GLN A 403 10.47 -20.73 8.20
CA GLN A 403 11.44 -21.73 7.75
C GLN A 403 10.73 -23.01 7.29
N VAL A 404 11.07 -23.50 6.10
CA VAL A 404 10.55 -24.74 5.52
C VAL A 404 11.70 -25.71 5.31
N LYS A 405 11.50 -26.97 5.71
CA LYS A 405 12.48 -28.03 5.51
C LYS A 405 12.32 -28.60 4.10
N VAL A 406 13.26 -28.29 3.22
CA VAL A 406 13.36 -28.89 1.89
C VAL A 406 14.62 -29.76 1.86
N PRO A 407 14.53 -31.04 1.48
CA PRO A 407 15.72 -31.89 1.35
C PRO A 407 16.61 -31.40 0.21
N ILE A 408 17.92 -31.61 0.34
CA ILE A 408 18.87 -31.34 -0.73
C ILE A 408 18.51 -32.25 -1.93
N PRO A 409 18.46 -31.72 -3.17
CA PRO A 409 18.21 -32.53 -4.36
C PRO A 409 19.17 -33.73 -4.47
N ALA A 410 18.63 -34.90 -4.78
CA ALA A 410 19.40 -36.14 -4.88
C ALA A 410 20.53 -36.00 -5.91
N GLY A 411 21.75 -36.40 -5.53
CA GLY A 411 22.94 -36.29 -6.38
C GLY A 411 23.78 -35.04 -6.14
N ASN A 412 23.28 -34.08 -5.36
CA ASN A 412 23.99 -32.83 -5.05
C ASN A 412 24.58 -32.79 -3.63
N GLU A 413 24.52 -33.89 -2.87
CA GLU A 413 24.92 -33.91 -1.44
C GLU A 413 26.42 -33.65 -1.23
N LYS A 414 27.25 -33.91 -2.24
CA LYS A 414 28.69 -33.61 -2.21
C LYS A 414 29.00 -32.14 -2.47
N ALA A 415 28.12 -31.45 -3.20
CA ALA A 415 28.31 -30.07 -3.62
C ALA A 415 27.68 -29.07 -2.65
N ILE A 416 26.53 -29.41 -2.07
CA ILE A 416 25.76 -28.55 -1.16
C ILE A 416 26.08 -28.92 0.29
N VAL A 417 26.68 -27.99 1.03
CA VAL A 417 26.99 -28.13 2.46
C VAL A 417 25.75 -27.88 3.32
N SER A 418 24.98 -26.85 2.99
CA SER A 418 23.75 -26.52 3.71
C SER A 418 22.75 -25.83 2.81
N MET A 419 21.46 -26.09 3.05
CA MET A 419 20.35 -25.44 2.36
C MET A 419 19.33 -24.97 3.40
N THR A 420 18.98 -23.68 3.38
CA THR A 420 17.90 -23.12 4.21
C THR A 420 16.85 -22.46 3.34
N ASN A 421 15.58 -22.67 3.67
CA ASN A 421 14.46 -22.14 2.91
C ASN A 421 13.50 -21.45 3.88
N TYR A 422 13.03 -20.27 3.50
CA TYR A 422 11.98 -19.53 4.20
C TYR A 422 10.86 -19.28 3.21
N ALA A 423 9.61 -19.54 3.58
CA ALA A 423 8.49 -19.42 2.65
C ALA A 423 7.27 -18.74 3.28
N TYR A 424 6.50 -18.09 2.40
CA TYR A 424 5.16 -17.58 2.64
C TYR A 424 4.21 -18.29 1.69
N GLY A 425 3.15 -18.89 2.26
CA GLY A 425 2.22 -19.72 1.52
C GLY A 425 2.83 -21.05 1.09
N ASN A 426 2.15 -21.73 0.16
CA ASN A 426 2.59 -22.99 -0.45
C ASN A 426 2.38 -22.92 -1.96
N LEU A 427 3.03 -23.83 -2.70
CA LEU A 427 2.80 -23.95 -4.14
C LEU A 427 1.33 -24.31 -4.45
N GLY A 428 0.62 -23.43 -5.15
CA GLY A 428 -0.82 -23.55 -5.43
C GLY A 428 -1.68 -22.56 -4.62
N ASN A 429 -1.09 -21.85 -3.65
CA ASN A 429 -1.70 -20.65 -3.08
C ASN A 429 -1.68 -19.52 -4.10
N GLU A 430 -2.43 -18.44 -3.83
CA GLU A 430 -2.54 -17.32 -4.76
C GLU A 430 -1.23 -16.51 -4.91
N LEU A 431 -0.43 -16.49 -3.83
CA LEU A 431 0.92 -15.98 -3.77
C LEU A 431 1.78 -16.98 -2.96
N TYR A 432 2.95 -17.29 -3.49
CA TYR A 432 3.95 -18.12 -2.85
C TYR A 432 5.32 -17.45 -3.00
N VAL A 433 5.94 -17.09 -1.88
CA VAL A 433 7.25 -16.42 -1.86
C VAL A 433 8.22 -17.33 -1.13
N VAL A 434 9.41 -17.54 -1.69
CA VAL A 434 10.44 -18.36 -1.09
C VAL A 434 11.78 -17.65 -1.15
N VAL A 435 12.49 -17.64 -0.03
CA VAL A 435 13.90 -17.27 0.05
C VAL A 435 14.70 -18.52 0.31
N ASN A 436 15.55 -18.87 -0.65
CA ASN A 436 16.46 -20.01 -0.60
C ASN A 436 17.88 -19.50 -0.38
N HIS A 437 18.60 -20.19 0.49
CA HIS A 437 20.02 -19.98 0.72
C HIS A 437 20.75 -21.31 0.64
N VAL A 438 21.75 -21.38 -0.24
CA VAL A 438 22.54 -22.60 -0.48
C VAL A 438 24.01 -22.27 -0.27
N ASN A 439 24.66 -22.98 0.64
CA ASN A 439 26.11 -22.93 0.78
C ASN A 439 26.72 -24.13 0.08
N PHE A 440 27.65 -23.86 -0.82
CA PHE A 440 28.40 -24.88 -1.52
C PHE A 440 29.70 -25.23 -0.80
N ASN A 441 30.24 -26.40 -1.13
CA ASN A 441 31.55 -26.81 -0.65
C ASN A 441 32.63 -25.88 -1.26
N PRO A 442 33.40 -25.12 -0.44
CA PRO A 442 34.40 -24.19 -0.94
C PRO A 442 35.53 -24.85 -1.74
N GLN A 443 35.77 -26.15 -1.53
CA GLN A 443 36.79 -26.94 -2.21
C GLN A 443 36.41 -27.29 -3.66
N LEU A 444 35.14 -27.11 -4.04
CA LEU A 444 34.68 -27.32 -5.40
C LEU A 444 34.71 -26.00 -6.17
N GLU A 445 35.33 -26.01 -7.35
CA GLU A 445 35.18 -24.94 -8.32
C GLU A 445 33.84 -25.09 -9.03
N ILE A 446 32.83 -24.37 -8.53
CA ILE A 446 31.52 -24.28 -9.18
C ILE A 446 31.51 -23.04 -10.05
N THR A 447 31.25 -23.22 -11.35
CA THR A 447 31.11 -22.12 -12.30
C THR A 447 29.72 -21.49 -12.22
N ASN A 448 29.58 -20.23 -12.65
CA ASN A 448 28.28 -19.54 -12.71
C ASN A 448 27.26 -20.31 -13.58
N ASP A 449 27.73 -20.99 -14.64
CA ASP A 449 26.89 -21.81 -15.51
C ASP A 449 26.33 -23.03 -14.77
N GLN A 450 27.17 -23.71 -13.98
CA GLN A 450 26.74 -24.83 -13.15
C GLN A 450 25.72 -24.39 -12.08
N VAL A 451 25.91 -23.21 -11.48
CA VAL A 451 24.93 -22.63 -10.53
C VAL A 451 23.60 -22.34 -11.23
N SER A 452 23.65 -21.80 -12.45
CA SER A 452 22.45 -21.50 -13.25
C SER A 452 21.68 -22.77 -13.63
N GLU A 453 22.39 -23.85 -13.97
CA GLU A 453 21.81 -25.17 -14.28
C GLU A 453 21.22 -25.85 -13.04
N LEU A 454 21.92 -25.81 -11.90
CA LEU A 454 21.43 -26.30 -10.61
C LEU A 454 20.15 -25.58 -10.18
N SER A 455 20.14 -24.24 -10.28
CA SER A 455 18.97 -23.42 -10.02
C SER A 455 17.81 -23.80 -10.95
N ALA A 456 18.06 -23.96 -12.25
CA ALA A 456 17.01 -24.36 -13.20
C ALA A 456 16.47 -25.77 -12.92
N GLY A 457 17.34 -26.73 -12.57
CA GLY A 457 16.97 -28.09 -12.22
C GLY A 457 16.12 -28.15 -10.94
N GLU A 458 16.50 -27.40 -9.90
CA GLU A 458 15.72 -27.29 -8.67
C GLU A 458 14.32 -26.73 -8.95
N LEU A 459 14.20 -25.66 -9.75
CA LEU A 459 12.91 -25.08 -10.10
C LEU A 459 12.04 -26.09 -10.87
N LYS A 460 12.62 -26.83 -11.82
CA LYS A 460 11.90 -27.89 -12.56
C LYS A 460 11.40 -28.98 -11.64
N GLN A 461 12.23 -29.45 -10.70
CA GLN A 461 11.86 -30.49 -9.76
C GLN A 461 10.82 -30.00 -8.73
N ARG A 462 11.00 -28.79 -8.21
CA ARG A 462 10.13 -28.20 -7.17
C ARG A 462 8.76 -27.84 -7.72
N PHE A 463 8.68 -27.42 -8.98
CA PHE A 463 7.43 -26.99 -9.61
C PHE A 463 6.82 -28.01 -10.58
N GLY A 464 7.53 -29.10 -10.92
CA GLY A 464 7.04 -30.16 -11.80
C GLY A 464 6.82 -29.71 -13.25
N LEU A 465 7.74 -28.89 -13.79
CA LEU A 465 7.54 -28.14 -15.03
C LEU A 465 8.27 -28.79 -16.21
N GLU A 466 7.51 -29.39 -17.13
CA GLU A 466 8.04 -29.92 -18.39
C GLU A 466 8.14 -28.85 -19.50
N ASP A 467 7.23 -27.86 -19.51
CA ASP A 467 7.17 -26.78 -20.51
C ASP A 467 7.44 -25.41 -19.88
N PHE A 468 8.69 -24.93 -20.01
CA PHE A 468 9.14 -23.71 -19.35
C PHE A 468 9.74 -22.73 -20.38
N GLN A 469 9.06 -21.62 -20.65
CA GLN A 469 9.63 -20.52 -21.41
C GLN A 469 10.41 -19.60 -20.45
N LEU A 470 11.72 -19.80 -20.40
CA LEU A 470 12.64 -18.95 -19.64
C LEU A 470 12.96 -17.70 -20.41
N LYS A 471 12.57 -16.54 -19.87
CA LYS A 471 13.29 -15.31 -20.16
C LYS A 471 14.29 -15.09 -19.03
N SER A 472 15.56 -15.03 -19.37
CA SER A 472 16.65 -14.75 -18.42
C SER A 472 17.23 -13.39 -18.76
N GLU A 473 17.34 -12.53 -17.75
CA GLU A 473 17.94 -11.21 -17.85
C GLU A 473 18.99 -11.05 -16.75
N ASP A 474 20.10 -10.40 -17.07
CA ASP A 474 21.13 -10.08 -16.08
C ASP A 474 20.64 -8.97 -15.16
N LEU A 475 20.91 -9.11 -13.87
CA LEU A 475 20.46 -8.19 -12.82
C LEU A 475 21.61 -7.92 -11.87
N THR A 476 21.82 -6.66 -11.49
CA THR A 476 22.77 -6.29 -10.43
C THR A 476 22.02 -5.57 -9.32
N ILE A 477 22.13 -6.07 -8.08
CA ILE A 477 21.60 -5.44 -6.87
C ILE A 477 22.74 -5.36 -5.85
N ASP A 478 22.93 -4.20 -5.22
CA ASP A 478 23.95 -3.96 -4.19
C ASP A 478 25.35 -4.49 -4.58
N GLU A 479 25.79 -4.19 -5.82
CA GLU A 479 27.08 -4.62 -6.41
C GLU A 479 27.22 -6.14 -6.65
N ILE A 480 26.17 -6.92 -6.40
CA ILE A 480 26.17 -8.37 -6.61
C ILE A 480 25.43 -8.67 -7.91
N ASN A 481 26.16 -9.29 -8.84
CA ASN A 481 25.59 -9.78 -10.09
C ASN A 481 24.70 -11.01 -9.83
N GLY A 482 23.61 -11.06 -10.56
CA GLY A 482 22.61 -12.10 -10.48
C GLY A 482 21.83 -12.21 -11.79
N THR A 483 20.83 -13.08 -11.77
CA THR A 483 19.95 -13.32 -12.90
C THR A 483 18.51 -13.25 -12.45
N HIS A 484 17.67 -12.61 -13.27
CA HIS A 484 16.22 -12.65 -13.14
C HIS A 484 15.68 -13.59 -14.21
N LYS A 485 14.97 -14.63 -13.77
CA LYS A 485 14.31 -15.62 -14.61
C LYS A 485 12.82 -15.53 -14.40
N THR A 486 12.06 -15.31 -15.48
CA THR A 486 10.60 -15.26 -15.44
C THR A 486 10.00 -16.28 -16.39
N GLY A 487 8.80 -16.74 -16.08
CA GLY A 487 8.03 -17.66 -16.93
C GLY A 487 6.67 -18.00 -16.34
N ASN A 488 5.96 -18.90 -17.01
CA ASN A 488 4.60 -19.30 -16.66
C ASN A 488 4.49 -20.83 -16.58
N PHE A 489 3.56 -21.31 -15.77
CA PHE A 489 3.18 -22.72 -15.75
C PHE A 489 1.70 -22.91 -15.40
N PHE A 490 1.21 -24.13 -15.59
CA PHE A 490 -0.13 -24.54 -15.17
C PHE A 490 -0.05 -25.55 -14.04
N LYS A 491 -0.88 -25.36 -13.01
CA LYS A 491 -1.09 -26.33 -11.94
C LYS A 491 -2.58 -26.42 -11.64
N ASP A 492 -3.14 -27.63 -11.66
CA ASP A 492 -4.57 -27.88 -11.43
C ASP A 492 -5.48 -27.00 -12.30
N SER A 493 -5.13 -26.86 -13.59
CA SER A 493 -5.81 -25.99 -14.58
C SER A 493 -5.77 -24.49 -14.29
N VAL A 494 -4.98 -24.04 -13.32
CA VAL A 494 -4.76 -22.61 -13.01
C VAL A 494 -3.40 -22.17 -13.57
N ALA A 495 -3.40 -21.04 -14.27
CA ALA A 495 -2.18 -20.43 -14.78
C ALA A 495 -1.46 -19.63 -13.68
N TYR A 496 -0.18 -19.92 -13.50
CA TYR A 496 0.72 -19.21 -12.59
C TYR A 496 1.84 -18.57 -13.39
N GLN A 497 2.33 -17.44 -12.87
CA GLN A 497 3.56 -16.79 -13.27
C GLN A 497 4.54 -16.85 -12.10
N PHE A 498 5.83 -16.94 -12.41
CA PHE A 498 6.86 -16.88 -11.39
C PHE A 498 8.02 -15.97 -11.82
N ASP A 499 8.68 -15.42 -10.82
CA ASP A 499 9.89 -14.62 -10.93
C ASP A 499 10.95 -15.20 -9.99
N VAL A 500 12.12 -15.52 -10.53
CA VAL A 500 13.27 -16.04 -9.78
C VAL A 500 14.43 -15.09 -9.88
N TYR A 501 14.87 -14.59 -8.74
CA TYR A 501 16.05 -13.75 -8.62
C TYR A 501 17.16 -14.59 -7.98
N THR A 502 18.27 -14.76 -8.69
CA THR A 502 19.39 -15.61 -8.25
C THR A 502 20.66 -14.79 -8.17
N PHE A 503 21.30 -14.77 -7.00
CA PHE A 503 22.54 -14.04 -6.72
C PHE A 503 23.59 -15.00 -6.20
N PHE A 504 24.72 -15.10 -6.91
CA PHE A 504 25.80 -16.01 -6.55
C PHE A 504 27.03 -15.22 -6.12
N ALA A 505 27.50 -15.50 -4.90
CA ALA A 505 28.74 -14.95 -4.34
C ALA A 505 29.45 -16.08 -3.59
N LYS A 506 30.51 -16.63 -4.21
CA LYS A 506 31.20 -17.84 -3.73
C LYS A 506 31.54 -17.73 -2.22
N PRO A 507 31.22 -18.75 -1.40
CA PRO A 507 30.66 -20.06 -1.73
C PRO A 507 29.12 -20.15 -1.62
N SER A 508 28.42 -19.02 -1.59
CA SER A 508 26.99 -18.95 -1.27
C SER A 508 26.11 -18.55 -2.46
N LEU A 509 24.91 -19.12 -2.53
CA LEU A 509 23.85 -18.79 -3.47
C LEU A 509 22.63 -18.31 -2.69
N ARG A 510 22.12 -17.17 -3.12
CA ARG A 510 20.96 -16.48 -2.57
C ARG A 510 19.90 -16.42 -3.66
N GLN A 511 18.73 -16.99 -3.41
CA GLN A 511 17.67 -17.04 -4.42
C GLN A 511 16.33 -16.66 -3.80
N ILE A 512 15.57 -15.85 -4.54
CA ILE A 512 14.21 -15.44 -4.19
C ILE A 512 13.30 -15.94 -5.30
N VAL A 513 12.25 -16.65 -4.94
CA VAL A 513 11.25 -17.19 -5.87
C VAL A 513 9.89 -16.62 -5.49
N VAL A 514 9.25 -15.92 -6.41
CA VAL A 514 7.90 -15.38 -6.25
C VAL A 514 7.01 -16.08 -7.27
N VAL A 515 5.92 -16.69 -6.82
CA VAL A 515 4.95 -17.39 -7.67
C VAL A 515 3.57 -16.84 -7.38
N TYR A 516 2.80 -16.50 -8.41
CA TYR A 516 1.47 -15.93 -8.26
C TYR A 516 0.54 -16.30 -9.40
N LYS A 517 -0.78 -16.21 -9.16
CA LYS A 517 -1.80 -16.45 -10.20
C LYS A 517 -1.69 -15.39 -11.30
N LYS A 518 -1.69 -15.84 -12.57
CA LYS A 518 -1.53 -14.96 -13.74
C LYS A 518 -2.76 -14.09 -14.03
N ASP A 519 -3.96 -14.58 -13.72
CA ASP A 519 -5.23 -13.91 -14.05
C ASP A 519 -5.61 -12.76 -13.08
N ASP A 520 -4.73 -12.38 -12.15
CA ASP A 520 -4.96 -11.26 -11.24
C ASP A 520 -4.11 -10.05 -11.58
N ARG A 521 -4.72 -8.87 -11.53
CA ARG A 521 -4.06 -7.60 -11.82
C ARG A 521 -3.15 -7.09 -10.71
N TYR A 522 -3.40 -7.49 -9.45
CA TYR A 522 -2.60 -7.00 -8.32
C TYR A 522 -1.34 -7.82 -8.07
N TYR A 523 -1.30 -9.09 -8.48
CA TYR A 523 -0.14 -9.95 -8.22
C TYR A 523 1.15 -9.52 -8.95
N PRO A 524 1.12 -9.04 -10.19
CA PRO A 524 2.30 -8.43 -10.82
C PRO A 524 2.82 -7.21 -10.05
N GLU A 525 1.93 -6.38 -9.49
CA GLU A 525 2.32 -5.22 -8.66
C GLU A 525 2.94 -5.68 -7.33
N ILE A 526 2.38 -6.72 -6.71
CA ILE A 526 2.95 -7.37 -5.51
C ILE A 526 4.34 -7.94 -5.80
N SER A 527 4.53 -8.64 -6.92
CA SER A 527 5.85 -9.17 -7.33
C SER A 527 6.86 -8.05 -7.51
N ASN A 528 6.46 -6.96 -8.18
CA ASN A 528 7.29 -5.76 -8.35
C ASN A 528 7.62 -5.08 -7.01
N ARG A 529 6.69 -5.05 -6.05
CA ARG A 529 6.95 -4.52 -4.70
C ARG A 529 7.98 -5.36 -3.97
N ILE A 530 7.85 -6.69 -4.00
CA ILE A 530 8.86 -7.61 -3.42
C ILE A 530 10.21 -7.34 -4.07
N PHE A 531 10.28 -7.28 -5.40
CA PHE A 531 11.51 -7.02 -6.13
C PHE A 531 12.19 -5.71 -5.70
N ASN A 532 11.43 -4.61 -5.64
CA ASN A 532 11.97 -3.30 -5.24
C ASN A 532 12.43 -3.24 -3.77
N SER A 533 12.00 -4.18 -2.93
CA SER A 533 12.39 -4.26 -1.52
C SER A 533 13.65 -5.09 -1.26
N ILE A 534 14.15 -5.80 -2.27
CA ILE A 534 15.31 -6.70 -2.12
C ILE A 534 16.53 -5.87 -1.74
N LYS A 535 17.16 -6.24 -0.62
CA LYS A 535 18.49 -5.78 -0.22
C LYS A 535 19.39 -6.97 0.06
N LEU A 536 20.56 -6.97 -0.56
CA LEU A 536 21.59 -7.97 -0.38
C LEU A 536 22.64 -7.44 0.60
N LEU A 537 22.52 -7.85 1.85
CA LEU A 537 23.43 -7.41 2.89
C LEU A 537 24.74 -8.21 2.82
N LYS A 538 25.86 -7.52 3.06
CA LYS A 538 27.17 -8.17 3.25
C LYS A 538 27.16 -8.81 4.64
N GLY A 539 27.55 -10.08 4.75
CA GLY A 539 27.74 -10.70 6.06
C GLY A 539 28.97 -10.08 6.71
N GLU A 540 28.82 -9.48 7.89
CA GLU A 540 29.93 -8.95 8.70
C GLU A 540 30.91 -10.04 9.15
#